data_AF-A0A2D4EY24-F1
#
_entry.id   AF-A0A2D4EY24-F1
#
_cell.length_a   1.000
_cell.length_b   1.000
_cell.length_c   1.000
_cell.angle_alpha   90.00
_cell.angle_beta   90.00
_cell.angle_gamma   90.00
#
_symmetry.space_group_name_H-M   'P 1'
#
loop_
_entity.id
_entity.type
_entity.pdbx_description
1 polymer ?
#
loop_
_entity_poly.entity_id
_entity_poly.type
_entity_poly.pdbx_seq_one_letter_code
_entity_poly.pdbx_strand_id
1 'polypeptide(L)'
;YDTYGDSFTADTDPLELKAVFSRINTSEEISQDMIADLEARYSWESSLSMFRQQTIYLSLSDETSNSRDRINQTRCLTVELILRFHGAKVASQLEEGVSHVISGDHSDLKKIKAIRRTFKKKFKIVSEQWIKDSVKAGELQNENLYIM
;
A
#
# COMPACT_ATOMS: atom_id res chain seq x y z
N TYR A 1 -13.22 -35.03 -0.49
CA TYR A 1 -13.19 -33.76 0.23
C TYR A 1 -11.79 -33.53 0.75
N ASP A 2 -11.32 -32.28 0.75
CA ASP A 2 -10.04 -31.90 1.34
C ASP A 2 -10.07 -31.97 2.88
N THR A 3 -8.98 -31.54 3.54
CA THR A 3 -8.85 -31.56 5.00
C THR A 3 -9.85 -30.64 5.72
N TYR A 4 -10.47 -29.69 5.01
CA TYR A 4 -11.40 -28.70 5.56
C TYR A 4 -12.86 -28.94 5.13
N GLY A 5 -13.07 -29.87 4.21
CA GLY A 5 -14.38 -30.31 3.74
C GLY A 5 -14.83 -29.70 2.42
N ASP A 6 -13.91 -29.18 1.60
CA ASP A 6 -14.18 -28.79 0.20
C ASP A 6 -14.15 -30.01 -0.72
N SER A 7 -15.04 -30.09 -1.70
CA SER A 7 -15.16 -31.28 -2.57
C SER A 7 -14.09 -31.30 -3.66
N PHE A 8 -13.49 -32.46 -3.94
CA PHE A 8 -12.55 -32.59 -5.06
C PHE A 8 -13.23 -32.74 -6.43
N THR A 9 -14.52 -33.09 -6.44
CA THR A 9 -15.22 -33.56 -7.64
C THR A 9 -16.50 -32.81 -7.94
N ALA A 10 -16.94 -31.92 -7.04
CA ALA A 10 -18.13 -31.11 -7.21
C ALA A 10 -17.73 -29.64 -7.04
N ASP A 11 -18.33 -28.76 -7.84
CA ASP A 11 -18.15 -27.32 -7.70
C ASP A 11 -18.75 -26.85 -6.37
N THR A 12 -18.05 -25.94 -5.69
CA THR A 12 -18.54 -25.28 -4.48
C THR A 12 -19.42 -24.08 -4.82
N ASP A 13 -20.31 -23.71 -3.90
CA ASP A 13 -21.00 -22.43 -3.91
C ASP A 13 -20.53 -21.50 -2.75
N PRO A 14 -20.93 -20.21 -2.71
CA PRO A 14 -20.53 -19.30 -1.65
C PRO A 14 -20.95 -19.71 -0.23
N LEU A 15 -22.06 -20.45 -0.07
CA LEU A 15 -22.53 -20.93 1.24
C LEU A 15 -21.68 -22.10 1.72
N GLU A 16 -21.39 -23.04 0.83
CA GLU A 16 -20.51 -24.18 1.10
C GLU A 16 -19.09 -23.69 1.41
N LEU A 17 -18.56 -22.78 0.59
CA LEU A 17 -17.23 -22.21 0.79
C LEU A 17 -17.16 -21.49 2.14
N LYS A 18 -18.15 -20.68 2.49
CA LYS A 18 -18.23 -20.05 3.81
C LYS A 18 -18.21 -21.08 4.96
N ALA A 19 -18.89 -22.21 4.79
CA ALA A 19 -18.87 -23.29 5.78
C ALA A 19 -17.49 -23.95 5.88
N VAL A 20 -16.79 -24.16 4.76
CA VAL A 20 -15.40 -24.66 4.75
C VAL A 20 -14.47 -23.68 5.47
N PHE A 21 -14.50 -22.39 5.11
CA PHE A 21 -13.67 -21.36 5.73
C PHE A 21 -13.88 -21.25 7.25
N SER A 22 -15.10 -21.50 7.75
CA SER A 22 -15.37 -21.45 9.20
C SER A 22 -14.72 -22.57 10.02
N ARG A 23 -14.21 -23.62 9.36
CA ARG A 23 -13.50 -24.75 9.99
C ARG A 23 -11.98 -24.57 10.00
N ILE A 24 -11.47 -23.62 9.22
CA ILE A 24 -10.04 -23.33 9.12
C ILE A 24 -9.63 -22.51 10.35
N ASN A 25 -8.97 -23.16 11.32
CA ASN A 25 -8.48 -22.53 12.55
C ASN A 25 -6.97 -22.27 12.51
N THR A 26 -6.44 -21.90 11.34
CA THR A 26 -5.02 -21.56 11.17
C THR A 26 -4.82 -20.05 11.32
N SER A 27 -3.87 -19.65 12.15
CA SER A 27 -3.40 -18.25 12.25
C SER A 27 -2.19 -17.98 11.38
N GLU A 28 -2.00 -18.75 10.29
CA GLU A 28 -0.91 -18.49 9.36
C GLU A 28 -1.13 -17.14 8.67
N GLU A 29 -0.19 -16.22 8.88
CA GLU A 29 -0.22 -14.93 8.20
C GLU A 29 0.15 -15.11 6.73
N ILE A 30 -0.76 -14.72 5.84
CA ILE A 30 -0.49 -14.64 4.42
C ILE A 30 0.29 -13.35 4.17
N SER A 31 1.46 -13.46 3.53
CA SER A 31 2.26 -12.30 3.18
C SER A 31 1.58 -11.45 2.10
N GLN A 32 1.82 -10.14 2.12
CA GLN A 32 1.31 -9.25 1.05
C GLN A 32 1.84 -9.64 -0.33
N ASP A 33 3.04 -10.21 -0.40
CA ASP A 33 3.64 -10.66 -1.67
C ASP A 33 2.86 -11.85 -2.23
N MET A 34 2.44 -12.80 -1.37
CA MET A 34 1.60 -13.93 -1.80
C MET A 34 0.22 -13.47 -2.29
N ILE A 35 -0.37 -12.46 -1.64
CA ILE A 35 -1.63 -11.84 -2.11
C ILE A 35 -1.41 -11.18 -3.47
N ALA A 36 -0.31 -10.45 -3.65
CA ALA A 36 0.02 -9.79 -4.92
C ALA A 36 0.20 -10.80 -6.06
N ASP A 37 0.86 -11.93 -5.80
CA ASP A 37 1.05 -12.99 -6.79
C ASP A 37 -0.27 -13.64 -7.20
N LEU A 38 -1.18 -13.86 -6.25
CA LEU A 38 -2.53 -14.36 -6.53
C LEU A 38 -3.34 -13.36 -7.36
N GLU A 39 -3.34 -12.08 -6.98
CA GLU A 39 -4.04 -11.03 -7.71
C GLU A 39 -3.54 -10.96 -9.16
N ALA A 40 -2.22 -10.96 -9.38
CA ALA A 40 -1.62 -10.93 -10.71
C ALA A 40 -1.91 -12.19 -11.54
N ARG A 41 -1.87 -13.37 -10.91
CA ARG A 41 -2.11 -14.65 -11.58
C ARG A 41 -3.53 -14.77 -12.11
N TYR A 42 -4.52 -14.24 -11.38
CA TYR A 42 -5.93 -14.34 -11.73
C TYR A 42 -6.50 -13.03 -12.31
N SER A 43 -5.65 -12.02 -12.52
CA SER A 43 -6.05 -10.70 -13.01
C SER A 43 -7.16 -10.06 -12.16
N TRP A 44 -6.98 -10.10 -10.84
CA TRP A 44 -7.88 -9.51 -9.84
C TRP A 44 -7.48 -8.09 -9.46
N GLU A 45 -6.77 -7.38 -10.34
CA GLU A 45 -6.48 -5.97 -10.13
C GLU A 45 -7.79 -5.19 -9.98
N SER A 46 -7.91 -4.45 -8.89
CA SER A 46 -9.09 -3.67 -8.54
C SER A 46 -8.68 -2.35 -7.92
N SER A 47 -9.65 -1.47 -7.72
CA SER A 47 -9.38 -0.23 -6.99
C SER A 47 -8.87 -0.48 -5.56
N LEU A 48 -9.16 -1.62 -4.94
CA LEU A 48 -8.68 -1.98 -3.60
C LEU A 48 -7.26 -2.57 -3.59
N SER A 49 -6.72 -2.94 -4.75
CA SER A 49 -5.37 -3.49 -4.92
C SER A 49 -4.47 -2.61 -5.79
N MET A 50 -4.91 -1.41 -6.16
CA MET A 50 -4.18 -0.55 -7.10
C MET A 50 -2.76 -0.20 -6.66
N PHE A 51 -2.49 -0.16 -5.34
CA PHE A 51 -1.16 0.09 -4.79
C PHE A 51 -0.46 -1.19 -4.30
N ARG A 52 -0.96 -2.39 -4.60
CA ARG A 52 -0.45 -3.67 -4.06
C ARG A 52 1.06 -3.83 -4.21
N GLN A 53 1.58 -3.48 -5.37
CA GLN A 53 3.01 -3.62 -5.68
C GLN A 53 3.86 -2.43 -5.19
N GLN A 54 3.24 -1.43 -4.58
CA GLN A 54 3.90 -0.20 -4.15
C GLN A 54 4.27 -0.30 -2.67
N THR A 55 5.57 -0.19 -2.40
CA THR A 55 6.08 0.08 -1.05
C THR A 55 6.30 1.57 -0.90
N ILE A 56 5.53 2.21 -0.02
CA ILE A 56 5.42 3.66 0.07
C ILE A 56 5.90 4.12 1.44
N TYR A 57 6.80 5.10 1.47
CA TYR A 57 7.20 5.81 2.67
C TYR A 57 6.56 7.19 2.71
N LEU A 58 5.98 7.56 3.85
CA LEU A 58 5.42 8.89 4.07
C LEU A 58 6.46 9.76 4.76
N SER A 59 6.90 10.84 4.11
CA SER A 59 7.83 11.78 4.72
C SER A 59 7.08 12.66 5.72
N LEU A 60 7.04 12.24 6.98
CA LEU A 60 6.58 13.07 8.09
C LEU A 60 7.50 14.29 8.21
N SER A 61 6.91 15.49 8.24
CA SER A 61 7.66 16.70 8.58
C SER A 61 7.98 16.63 10.08
N ASP A 62 9.26 16.74 10.40
CA ASP A 62 9.84 16.50 11.72
C ASP A 62 9.27 17.39 12.84
N GLU A 63 9.28 16.86 14.07
CA GLU A 63 8.57 17.26 15.30
C GLU A 63 8.95 18.61 15.94
N THR A 64 9.40 19.61 15.17
CA THR A 64 9.85 20.88 15.79
C THR A 64 8.75 21.93 15.86
N SER A 65 7.90 21.78 16.89
CA SER A 65 7.05 22.81 17.51
C SER A 65 6.16 23.63 16.58
N ASN A 66 4.87 23.31 16.50
CA ASN A 66 3.72 24.22 16.69
C ASN A 66 2.39 23.49 16.39
N SER A 67 1.25 24.07 16.76
CA SER A 67 -0.12 23.53 16.57
C SER A 67 -0.50 23.01 15.17
N ARG A 68 0.28 23.34 14.12
CA ARG A 68 0.16 22.76 12.76
C ARG A 68 0.58 21.29 12.69
N ASP A 69 1.39 20.81 13.63
CA ASP A 69 1.94 19.46 13.64
C ASP A 69 0.85 18.41 13.85
N ARG A 70 -0.16 18.70 14.69
CA ARG A 70 -1.31 17.79 14.89
C ARG A 70 -2.16 17.64 13.64
N ILE A 71 -2.35 18.72 12.88
CA ILE A 71 -3.13 18.69 11.64
C ILE A 71 -2.37 17.89 10.57
N ASN A 72 -1.06 18.10 10.46
CA ASN A 72 -0.19 17.36 9.55
C ASN A 72 -0.10 15.87 9.91
N GLN A 73 -0.02 15.55 11.19
CA GLN A 73 -0.02 14.18 11.70
C GLN A 73 -1.35 13.48 11.39
N THR A 74 -2.48 14.15 11.65
CA THR A 74 -3.82 13.61 11.33
C THR A 74 -3.99 13.38 9.82
N ARG A 75 -3.51 14.31 8.99
CA ARG A 75 -3.52 14.18 7.53
C ARG A 75 -2.66 13.00 7.07
N CYS A 76 -1.46 12.84 7.62
CA CYS A 76 -0.55 11.76 7.28
C CYS A 76 -1.12 10.38 7.66
N LEU A 77 -1.71 10.27 8.86
CA LEU A 77 -2.40 9.05 9.29
C LEU A 77 -3.58 8.70 8.37
N THR A 78 -4.31 9.72 7.90
CA THR A 78 -5.43 9.52 6.97
C THR A 78 -4.93 9.00 5.62
N VAL A 79 -3.85 9.56 5.09
CA VAL A 79 -3.22 9.11 3.84
C VAL A 79 -2.65 7.71 3.98
N GLU A 80 -2.00 7.39 5.10
CA GLU A 80 -1.52 6.03 5.40
C GLU A 80 -2.66 5.01 5.38
N LEU A 81 -3.78 5.34 6.04
CA LEU A 81 -4.96 4.46 6.08
C LEU A 81 -5.55 4.25 4.68
N ILE A 82 -5.66 5.32 3.89
CA ILE A 82 -6.13 5.23 2.49
C ILE A 82 -5.21 4.33 1.68
N LEU A 83 -3.90 4.53 1.77
CA LEU A 83 -2.92 3.71 1.05
C LEU A 83 -3.03 2.23 1.42
N ARG A 84 -3.10 1.92 2.72
CA ARG A 84 -3.29 0.55 3.20
C ARG A 84 -4.61 -0.06 2.74
N PHE A 85 -5.68 0.72 2.76
CA PHE A 85 -7.00 0.29 2.31
C PHE A 85 -6.99 -0.08 0.82
N HIS A 86 -6.22 0.64 0.01
CA HIS A 86 -6.03 0.37 -1.42
C HIS A 86 -4.81 -0.53 -1.73
N GLY A 87 -4.36 -1.31 -0.73
CA GLY A 87 -3.43 -2.42 -0.90
C GLY A 87 -1.95 -2.08 -0.76
N ALA A 88 -1.58 -0.82 -0.52
CA ALA A 88 -0.18 -0.40 -0.42
C ALA A 88 0.53 -1.00 0.80
N LYS A 89 1.83 -1.25 0.64
CA LYS A 89 2.74 -1.50 1.76
C LYS A 89 3.30 -0.18 2.26
N VAL A 90 2.81 0.31 3.40
CA VAL A 90 3.34 1.55 3.99
C VAL A 90 4.52 1.22 4.90
N ALA A 91 5.70 1.70 4.54
CA ALA A 91 6.93 1.54 5.30
C ALA A 91 7.04 2.64 6.36
N SER A 92 7.39 2.26 7.59
CA SER A 92 7.62 3.20 8.70
C SER A 92 8.98 3.88 8.61
N GLN A 93 9.93 3.29 7.88
CA GLN A 93 11.29 3.80 7.70
C GLN A 93 11.66 3.82 6.22
N LEU A 94 12.55 4.75 5.85
CA LEU A 94 13.05 4.86 4.48
C LEU A 94 14.22 3.88 4.30
N GLU A 95 13.91 2.69 3.78
CA GLU A 95 14.84 1.58 3.58
C GLU A 95 14.82 1.01 2.15
N GLU A 96 15.85 0.25 1.78
CA GLU A 96 15.99 -0.31 0.43
C GLU A 96 14.80 -1.22 0.11
N GLY A 97 14.14 -0.99 -1.03
CA GLY A 97 12.87 -1.63 -1.39
C GLY A 97 11.68 -0.67 -1.42
N VAL A 98 11.78 0.50 -0.77
CA VAL A 98 10.81 1.58 -0.95
C VAL A 98 10.77 2.00 -2.42
N SER A 99 9.57 1.99 -2.99
CA SER A 99 9.30 2.37 -4.38
C SER A 99 9.00 3.87 -4.49
N HIS A 100 8.26 4.41 -3.52
CA HIS A 100 7.72 5.76 -3.55
C HIS A 100 7.89 6.45 -2.20
N VAL A 101 8.24 7.72 -2.25
CA VAL A 101 8.24 8.63 -1.11
C VAL A 101 7.21 9.71 -1.38
N ILE A 102 6.22 9.80 -0.49
CA ILE A 102 5.21 10.85 -0.53
C ILE A 102 5.74 12.04 0.26
N SER A 103 5.88 13.17 -0.43
CA SER A 103 6.35 14.42 0.15
C SER A 103 5.18 15.40 0.26
N GLY A 104 4.98 15.96 1.45
CA GLY A 104 4.13 17.13 1.66
C GLY A 104 4.85 18.43 1.32
N ASP A 105 4.11 19.54 1.27
CA ASP A 105 4.58 20.88 0.87
C ASP A 105 5.75 21.43 1.71
N HIS A 106 5.94 20.93 2.93
CA HIS A 106 6.97 21.37 3.86
C HIS A 106 8.09 20.35 4.10
N SER A 107 8.14 19.27 3.32
CA SER A 107 9.16 18.23 3.50
C SER A 107 10.52 18.71 2.99
N ASP A 108 11.60 18.31 3.68
CA ASP A 108 12.97 18.62 3.27
C ASP A 108 13.39 17.81 2.02
N LEU A 109 12.89 18.22 0.85
CA LEU A 109 13.18 17.60 -0.44
C LEU A 109 14.67 17.44 -0.70
N LYS A 110 15.50 18.38 -0.22
CA LYS A 110 16.96 18.31 -0.33
C LYS A 110 17.54 17.10 0.44
N LYS A 111 17.06 16.86 1.67
CA LYS A 111 17.48 15.70 2.48
C LYS A 111 17.04 14.40 1.83
N ILE A 112 15.78 14.32 1.38
CA ILE A 112 15.24 13.13 0.70
C ILE A 112 16.02 12.83 -0.58
N LYS A 113 16.33 13.85 -1.40
CA LYS A 113 17.14 13.71 -2.62
C LYS A 113 18.59 13.30 -2.31
N ALA A 114 19.15 13.72 -1.17
CA ALA A 114 20.46 13.27 -0.72
C ALA A 114 20.45 11.78 -0.32
N ILE A 115 19.46 11.37 0.47
CA ILE A 115 19.26 9.96 0.86
C ILE A 115 19.03 9.08 -0.38
N ARG A 116 18.22 9.54 -1.34
CA ARG A 116 17.98 8.82 -2.61
C ARG A 116 19.27 8.46 -3.36
N ARG A 117 20.36 9.22 -3.21
CA ARG A 117 21.65 8.94 -3.86
C ARG A 117 22.39 7.75 -3.25
N THR A 118 22.08 7.38 -2.00
CA THR A 118 22.71 6.24 -1.31
C THR A 118 22.02 4.92 -1.61
N PHE A 119 20.84 4.94 -2.22
CA PHE A 119 20.02 3.76 -2.53
C PHE A 119 20.47 3.10 -3.83
N LYS A 120 20.40 1.76 -3.86
CA LYS A 120 20.69 0.97 -5.07
C LYS A 120 19.56 1.12 -6.08
N LYS A 121 18.30 0.97 -5.63
CA LYS A 121 17.11 1.22 -6.43
C LYS A 121 16.52 2.57 -6.05
N LYS A 122 16.53 3.51 -6.98
CA LYS A 122 16.03 4.86 -6.73
C LYS A 122 14.51 4.84 -6.63
N PHE A 123 13.98 5.19 -5.46
CA PHE A 123 12.56 5.49 -5.27
C PHE A 123 12.14 6.76 -6.03
N LYS A 124 10.84 6.91 -6.29
CA LYS A 124 10.26 8.15 -6.84
C LYS A 124 9.75 9.05 -5.70
N ILE A 125 9.87 10.35 -5.87
CA ILE A 125 9.37 11.34 -4.89
C ILE A 125 8.15 11.98 -5.53
N VAL A 126 6.98 11.80 -4.93
CA VAL A 126 5.70 12.25 -5.50
C VAL A 126 4.87 13.02 -4.49
N SER A 127 3.97 13.87 -5.01
CA SER A 127 2.99 14.62 -4.22
C SER A 127 1.92 13.70 -3.60
N GLU A 128 1.36 14.13 -2.47
CA GLU A 128 0.13 13.54 -1.90
C GLU A 128 -1.04 13.56 -2.90
N GLN A 129 -1.03 14.51 -3.85
CA GLN A 129 -2.08 14.64 -4.85
C GLN A 129 -2.18 13.41 -5.78
N TRP A 130 -1.08 12.71 -6.02
CA TRP A 130 -1.07 11.47 -6.80
C TRP A 130 -1.99 10.40 -6.19
N ILE A 131 -1.99 10.29 -4.86
CA ILE A 131 -2.83 9.33 -4.13
C ILE A 131 -4.30 9.73 -4.28
N LYS A 132 -4.62 11.00 -4.02
CA LYS A 132 -6.00 11.51 -4.09
C LYS A 132 -6.59 11.33 -5.47
N ASP A 133 -5.83 11.66 -6.50
CA ASP A 133 -6.30 11.57 -7.88
C ASP A 133 -6.43 10.09 -8.31
N SER A 134 -5.52 9.21 -7.89
CA SER A 134 -5.63 7.77 -8.14
C SER A 134 -6.83 7.13 -7.46
N VAL A 135 -7.06 7.45 -6.18
CA VAL A 135 -8.22 6.95 -5.43
C VAL A 135 -9.53 7.46 -6.05
N LYS A 136 -9.56 8.73 -6.46
CA LYS A 136 -10.75 9.32 -7.10
C LYS A 136 -11.03 8.71 -8.48
N ALA A 137 -10.00 8.42 -9.25
CA ALA A 137 -10.13 7.76 -10.55
C ALA A 137 -10.44 6.26 -10.43
N GLY A 138 -10.14 5.65 -9.29
CA GLY A 138 -10.24 4.21 -9.08
C GLY A 138 -9.11 3.40 -9.71
N GLU A 139 -8.09 4.08 -10.24
CA GLU A 139 -6.93 3.49 -10.92
C GLU A 139 -5.66 4.30 -10.66
N LEU A 140 -4.51 3.65 -10.79
CA LEU A 140 -3.20 4.28 -10.54
C LEU A 140 -2.90 5.35 -11.58
N GLN A 141 -2.81 6.61 -11.16
CA GLN A 141 -2.47 7.72 -12.07
C GLN A 141 -0.99 7.72 -12.43
N ASN A 142 -0.66 8.33 -13.57
CA ASN A 142 0.73 8.46 -14.01
C ASN A 142 1.53 9.35 -13.06
N GLU A 143 2.44 8.72 -12.32
CA GLU A 143 3.30 9.34 -11.31
C GLU A 143 4.14 10.50 -11.85
N ASN A 144 4.52 10.50 -13.14
CA ASN A 144 5.37 11.52 -13.75
C ASN A 144 4.76 12.93 -13.69
N LEU A 145 3.43 13.02 -13.60
CA LEU A 145 2.71 14.28 -13.46
C LEU A 145 2.82 14.87 -12.04
N TYR A 146 3.29 14.08 -11.09
CA TYR A 146 3.31 14.40 -9.66
C TYR A 146 4.71 14.34 -9.04
N ILE A 147 5.77 14.19 -9.85
CA ILE A 147 7.17 14.13 -9.38
C ILE A 147 7.64 15.49 -8.87
N MET A 148 8.43 15.48 -7.78
CA MET A 148 9.06 16.66 -7.15
C MET A 148 10.60 16.70 -7.25
#